data_AF-A0A4Y2C5Q0-F1
#
_entry.id   AF-A0A4Y2C5Q0-F1
#
_cell.length_a   1.000
_cell.length_b   1.000
_cell.length_c   1.000
_cell.angle_alpha   90.00
_cell.angle_beta   90.00
_cell.angle_gamma   90.00
#
_symmetry.space_group_name_H-M   'P 1'
#
loop_
_entity.id
_entity.type
_entity.pdbx_description
1 polymer ?
#
loop_
_entity_poly.entity_id
_entity_poly.type
_entity_poly.pdbx_seq_one_letter_code
_entity_poly.pdbx_strand_id
1 'polypeptide(L)'
;MNVSYINNRATERLSTVTSRIQCSGLKRAVCLLFAHGLALALLFILSFRSLFFAWANSNIFEPFVRAGFDVARKKAFRMLQDELNPGSQFLEVLETGVGHGPNLRFYLESYNHTALDKKENMKPYFLKNLKRFTHIPYTGGL
;
A
#
# COMPACT_ATOMS: atom_id res chain seq x y z
N MET A 1 -23.75 -12.06 -78.67
CA MET A 1 -23.15 -11.89 -77.33
C MET A 1 -23.01 -13.27 -76.70
N ASN A 2 -21.82 -13.66 -76.24
CA ASN A 2 -21.52 -15.04 -75.81
C ASN A 2 -21.90 -15.26 -74.33
N VAL A 3 -22.82 -16.19 -74.06
CA VAL A 3 -23.37 -16.48 -72.72
C VAL A 3 -22.29 -16.85 -71.71
N SER A 4 -21.22 -17.49 -72.16
CA SER A 4 -20.05 -17.86 -71.33
C SER A 4 -19.34 -16.64 -70.74
N TYR A 5 -19.24 -15.54 -71.50
CA TYR A 5 -18.60 -14.30 -71.02
C TYR A 5 -19.41 -13.62 -69.90
N ILE A 6 -20.74 -13.66 -69.98
CA ILE A 6 -21.63 -13.07 -68.97
C ILE A 6 -21.55 -13.87 -67.67
N ASN A 7 -21.48 -15.20 -67.76
CA ASN A 7 -21.44 -16.07 -66.58
C ASN A 7 -20.11 -15.96 -65.81
N ASN A 8 -18.98 -15.86 -66.54
CA ASN A 8 -17.67 -15.63 -65.91
C ASN A 8 -17.59 -14.28 -65.20
N ARG A 9 -18.12 -13.22 -65.81
CA ARG A 9 -18.15 -11.88 -65.19
C ARG A 9 -19.07 -11.82 -63.96
N ALA A 10 -20.18 -12.55 -63.94
CA ALA A 10 -21.04 -12.66 -62.77
C ALA A 10 -20.35 -13.39 -61.62
N THR A 11 -19.62 -14.46 -61.94
CA THR A 11 -18.90 -15.30 -60.96
C THR A 11 -17.74 -14.53 -60.30
N GLU A 12 -16.97 -13.76 -61.07
CA GLU A 12 -15.90 -12.88 -60.54
C GLU A 12 -16.44 -11.78 -59.61
N ARG A 13 -17.61 -11.22 -59.93
CA ARG A 13 -18.23 -10.21 -59.07
C ARG A 13 -18.73 -10.83 -57.77
N LEU A 14 -19.31 -12.03 -57.82
CA LEU A 14 -19.77 -12.73 -56.62
C LEU A 14 -18.61 -13.08 -55.69
N SER A 15 -17.49 -13.60 -56.22
CA SER A 15 -16.30 -13.95 -55.44
C SER A 15 -15.62 -12.73 -54.80
N THR A 16 -15.65 -11.58 -55.49
CA THR A 16 -15.13 -10.32 -54.95
C THR A 16 -16.00 -9.78 -53.81
N VAL A 17 -17.33 -9.95 -53.89
CA VAL A 17 -18.24 -9.51 -52.84
C VAL A 17 -18.15 -10.42 -51.60
N THR A 18 -18.12 -11.74 -51.77
CA THR A 18 -17.98 -12.69 -50.65
C THR A 18 -16.64 -12.53 -49.94
N SER A 19 -15.53 -12.36 -50.66
CA SER A 19 -14.22 -12.12 -50.05
C SER A 19 -14.16 -10.81 -49.23
N ARG A 20 -14.81 -9.74 -49.70
CA ARG A 20 -14.91 -8.47 -48.95
C ARG A 20 -15.76 -8.61 -47.69
N ILE A 21 -16.88 -9.32 -47.74
CA ILE A 21 -17.75 -9.58 -46.59
C ILE A 21 -17.00 -10.43 -45.55
N GLN A 22 -16.31 -11.49 -45.97
CA GLN A 22 -15.54 -12.37 -45.10
C GLN A 22 -14.36 -11.64 -44.44
N CYS A 23 -13.67 -10.76 -45.17
CA CYS A 23 -12.61 -9.90 -44.63
C CYS A 23 -13.16 -8.90 -43.59
N SER A 24 -14.37 -8.36 -43.81
CA SER A 24 -15.03 -7.46 -42.86
C SER A 24 -15.50 -8.16 -41.57
N GLY A 25 -15.99 -9.40 -41.69
CA GLY A 25 -16.40 -10.23 -40.56
C GLY A 25 -15.22 -10.66 -39.69
N LEU A 26 -14.10 -11.06 -40.32
CA LEU A 26 -12.89 -11.45 -39.60
C LEU A 26 -12.29 -10.29 -38.80
N LYS A 27 -12.24 -9.08 -39.38
CA LYS A 27 -11.77 -7.88 -38.66
C LYS A 27 -12.63 -7.56 -37.44
N ARG A 28 -13.96 -7.68 -37.57
CA ARG A 28 -14.89 -7.49 -36.45
C ARG A 28 -14.70 -8.53 -35.34
N ALA A 29 -14.50 -9.80 -35.70
CA ALA A 29 -14.24 -10.87 -34.73
C ALA A 29 -12.93 -10.64 -33.95
N VAL A 30 -11.86 -10.24 -34.64
CA VAL A 30 -10.57 -9.91 -34.00
C VAL A 30 -10.70 -8.72 -33.06
N CYS A 31 -11.40 -7.65 -33.46
CA CYS A 31 -11.66 -6.51 -32.57
C CYS A 31 -12.48 -6.89 -31.34
N LEU A 32 -13.50 -7.76 -31.49
CA LEU A 32 -14.32 -8.22 -30.37
C LEU A 32 -13.54 -9.09 -29.39
N LEU A 33 -12.68 -9.98 -29.88
CA LEU A 33 -11.80 -10.80 -29.04
C LEU A 33 -10.80 -9.94 -28.27
N PHE A 34 -10.20 -8.94 -28.93
CA PHE A 34 -9.29 -8.01 -28.27
C PHE A 34 -10.00 -7.16 -27.20
N ALA A 35 -11.19 -6.64 -27.52
CA ALA A 35 -11.99 -5.86 -26.58
C ALA A 35 -12.44 -6.69 -25.37
N HIS A 36 -12.86 -7.96 -25.58
CA HIS A 36 -13.20 -8.87 -24.48
C HIS A 36 -11.97 -9.22 -23.63
N GLY A 37 -10.83 -9.50 -24.25
CA GLY A 37 -9.57 -9.75 -23.53
C GLY A 37 -9.18 -8.55 -22.66
N LEU A 38 -9.28 -7.33 -23.21
CA LEU A 38 -9.01 -6.10 -22.46
C LEU A 38 -9.99 -5.90 -21.30
N ALA A 39 -11.29 -6.16 -21.51
CA ALA A 39 -12.29 -6.05 -20.47
C ALA A 39 -12.05 -7.04 -19.32
N LEU A 40 -11.70 -8.30 -19.64
CA LEU A 40 -11.34 -9.31 -18.63
C LEU A 40 -10.07 -8.93 -17.87
N ALA A 41 -9.05 -8.41 -18.56
CA ALA A 41 -7.83 -7.93 -17.92
C ALA A 41 -8.11 -6.76 -16.95
N LEU A 42 -8.97 -5.81 -17.34
CA LEU A 42 -9.39 -4.71 -16.48
C LEU A 42 -10.19 -5.20 -15.28
N LEU A 43 -11.12 -6.14 -15.47
CA LEU A 43 -11.89 -6.75 -14.36
C LEU A 43 -10.98 -7.52 -13.40
N PHE A 44 -9.97 -8.22 -13.92
CA PHE A 44 -8.97 -8.90 -13.12
C PHE A 44 -8.18 -7.89 -12.27
N ILE A 45 -7.63 -6.84 -12.88
CA ILE A 45 -6.91 -5.77 -12.16
C ILE A 45 -7.81 -5.12 -11.09
N LEU A 46 -9.08 -4.86 -11.41
CA LEU A 46 -10.05 -4.33 -10.46
C LEU A 46 -10.34 -5.29 -9.29
N SER A 47 -10.32 -6.60 -9.55
CA SER A 47 -10.53 -7.63 -8.52
C SER A 47 -9.36 -7.71 -7.53
N PHE A 48 -8.13 -7.50 -8.00
CA PHE A 48 -6.94 -7.48 -7.14
C PHE A 48 -6.60 -6.09 -6.61
N ARG A 49 -7.40 -5.08 -6.91
CA ARG A 49 -7.15 -3.68 -6.53
C ARG A 49 -6.97 -3.51 -5.03
N SER A 50 -7.82 -4.13 -4.22
CA SER A 50 -7.72 -4.07 -2.76
C SER A 50 -6.48 -4.77 -2.22
N LEU A 51 -6.11 -5.93 -2.78
CA LEU A 51 -4.90 -6.66 -2.42
C LEU A 51 -3.64 -5.90 -2.81
N PHE A 52 -3.61 -5.35 -4.03
CA PHE A 52 -2.52 -4.53 -4.52
C PHE A 52 -2.34 -3.27 -3.66
N PHE A 53 -3.42 -2.55 -3.35
CA PHE A 53 -3.32 -1.38 -2.48
C PHE A 53 -2.97 -1.74 -1.04
N ALA A 54 -3.47 -2.84 -0.49
CA ALA A 54 -3.07 -3.32 0.82
C ALA A 54 -1.56 -3.65 0.84
N TRP A 55 -1.08 -4.40 -0.16
CA TRP A 55 0.32 -4.76 -0.32
C TRP A 55 1.22 -3.53 -0.54
N ALA A 56 0.83 -2.62 -1.44
CA ALA A 56 1.58 -1.40 -1.73
C ALA A 56 1.59 -0.48 -0.51
N ASN A 57 0.47 -0.35 0.20
CA ASN A 57 0.41 0.42 1.44
C ASN A 57 1.35 -0.15 2.50
N SER A 58 1.35 -1.47 2.73
CA SER A 58 2.21 -2.07 3.77
C SER A 58 3.69 -2.15 3.39
N ASN A 59 4.02 -2.36 2.12
CA ASN A 59 5.42 -2.61 1.69
C ASN A 59 6.10 -1.38 1.10
N ILE A 60 5.35 -0.41 0.58
CA ILE A 60 5.91 0.77 -0.08
C ILE A 60 5.60 2.03 0.74
N PHE A 61 4.33 2.33 1.03
CA PHE A 61 4.02 3.61 1.68
C PHE A 61 4.35 3.61 3.17
N GLU A 62 3.96 2.57 3.90
CA GLU A 62 4.12 2.48 5.34
C GLU A 62 5.59 2.55 5.80
N PRO A 63 6.57 1.89 5.17
CA PRO A 63 7.98 2.02 5.56
C PRO A 63 8.52 3.44 5.36
N PHE A 64 8.18 4.09 4.25
CA PHE A 64 8.64 5.46 3.97
C PHE A 64 8.03 6.48 4.93
N VAL A 65 6.72 6.36 5.19
CA VAL A 65 6.00 7.21 6.14
C VAL A 65 6.55 7.01 7.56
N ARG A 66 6.76 5.76 7.98
CA ARG A 66 7.39 5.44 9.28
C ARG A 66 8.78 6.03 9.40
N ALA A 67 9.62 5.90 8.37
CA ALA A 67 10.97 6.49 8.38
C ALA A 67 10.93 8.02 8.53
N GLY A 68 10.01 8.70 7.84
CA GLY A 68 9.82 10.15 7.97
C GLY A 68 9.38 10.56 9.39
N PHE A 69 8.38 9.88 9.95
CA PHE A 69 7.93 10.12 11.32
C PHE A 69 9.02 9.85 12.36
N ASP A 70 9.85 8.83 12.15
CA ASP A 70 10.96 8.49 13.04
C ASP A 70 12.02 9.60 13.08
N VAL A 71 12.34 10.20 11.93
CA VAL A 71 13.26 11.35 11.85
C VAL A 71 12.69 12.57 12.58
N ALA A 72 11.41 12.89 12.34
CA ALA A 72 10.75 14.01 12.98
C ALA A 72 10.67 13.83 14.52
N ARG A 73 10.29 12.64 14.96
CA ARG A 73 10.20 12.27 16.37
C ARG A 73 11.57 12.33 17.04
N LYS A 74 12.62 11.79 16.41
CA LYS A 74 14.00 11.89 16.89
C LYS A 74 14.45 13.34 17.08
N LYS A 75 14.11 14.22 16.12
CA LYS A 75 14.44 15.65 16.19
C LYS A 75 13.73 16.33 17.36
N ALA A 76 12.44 16.06 17.56
CA ALA A 76 11.67 16.60 18.68
C ALA A 76 12.24 16.17 20.04
N PHE A 77 12.56 14.89 20.20
CA PHE A 77 13.17 14.39 21.44
C PHE A 77 14.55 14.98 21.72
N ARG A 78 15.36 15.24 20.68
CA ARG A 78 16.64 15.92 20.86
C ARG A 78 16.47 17.34 21.36
N MET A 79 15.57 18.11 20.74
CA MET A 79 15.26 19.48 21.18
C MET A 79 14.79 19.51 22.64
N LEU A 80 13.92 18.56 23.02
CA LEU A 80 13.46 18.42 24.39
C LEU A 80 14.61 18.09 25.36
N GLN A 81 15.54 17.20 24.97
CA GLN A 81 16.70 16.87 25.79
C GLN A 81 17.67 18.05 25.95
N ASP A 82 17.87 18.83 24.87
CA ASP A 82 18.72 20.02 24.88
C ASP A 82 18.15 21.10 25.81
N GLU A 83 16.82 21.28 25.85
CA GLU A 83 16.14 22.23 26.73
C GLU A 83 16.08 21.78 28.19
N LEU A 84 15.82 20.49 28.45
CA LEU A 84 15.60 19.97 29.80
C LEU A 84 16.89 19.78 30.62
N ASN A 85 18.07 19.94 30.02
CA ASN A 85 19.40 19.85 30.65
C ASN A 85 19.51 18.73 31.72
N PRO A 86 19.57 17.44 31.31
CA PRO A 86 19.33 16.26 32.15
C PRO A 86 20.37 15.99 33.25
N GLY A 87 21.32 16.91 33.49
CA GLY A 87 22.47 16.71 34.36
C GLY A 87 22.21 16.68 35.87
N SER A 88 20.97 16.82 36.36
CA SER A 88 20.74 16.85 37.83
C SER A 88 19.41 16.30 38.36
N GLN A 89 18.39 16.02 37.54
CA GLN A 89 17.10 15.51 38.04
C GLN A 89 16.54 14.39 37.17
N PHE A 90 15.96 13.38 37.82
CA PHE A 90 15.14 12.37 37.16
C PHE A 90 13.87 13.03 36.62
N LEU A 91 13.63 12.88 35.32
CA LEU A 91 12.46 13.46 34.65
C LEU A 91 11.34 12.43 34.64
N GLU A 92 10.17 12.80 35.16
CA GLU A 92 8.98 11.97 35.07
C GLU A 92 8.29 12.18 33.71
N VAL A 93 8.04 11.09 33.00
CA VAL A 93 7.42 11.11 31.67
C VAL A 93 6.15 10.28 31.68
N LEU A 94 5.04 10.92 31.32
CA LEU A 94 3.76 10.27 31.10
C LEU A 94 3.47 10.15 29.60
N GLU A 95 3.45 8.92 29.08
CA GLU A 95 3.03 8.62 27.72
C GLU A 95 1.55 8.23 27.70
N THR A 96 0.72 9.03 27.03
CA THR A 96 -0.70 8.73 26.84
C THR A 96 -0.94 8.17 25.43
N GLY A 97 -1.55 6.98 25.36
CA GLY A 97 -1.75 6.23 24.13
C GLY A 97 -0.47 5.54 23.67
N VAL A 98 -0.31 4.26 23.99
CA VAL A 98 0.75 3.41 23.44
C VAL A 98 0.35 3.05 22.01
N GLY A 99 0.57 3.98 21.08
CA GLY A 99 0.25 3.78 19.67
C GLY A 99 1.12 2.74 18.96
N HIS A 100 1.16 2.80 17.62
CA HIS A 100 2.06 1.98 16.83
C HIS A 100 3.50 2.49 16.94
N GLY A 101 4.35 1.74 17.64
CA GLY A 101 5.76 2.05 17.79
C GLY A 101 6.05 2.86 19.06
N PRO A 102 6.54 2.22 20.13
CA PRO A 102 6.79 2.89 21.40
C PRO A 102 7.81 4.02 21.25
N ASN A 103 7.57 5.14 21.92
CA ASN A 103 8.53 6.23 22.03
C ASN A 103 9.77 5.86 22.86
N LEU A 104 9.73 4.71 23.51
CA LEU A 104 10.77 4.10 24.34
C LEU A 104 12.21 4.33 23.83
N ARG A 105 12.47 4.08 22.54
CA ARG A 105 13.81 4.25 21.96
C ARG A 105 14.40 5.67 22.01
N PHE A 106 13.60 6.68 22.33
CA PHE A 106 14.04 8.08 22.42
C PHE A 106 14.16 8.59 23.86
N TYR A 107 13.67 7.84 24.84
CA TYR A 107 13.81 8.19 26.25
C TYR A 107 15.21 7.82 26.76
N LEU A 108 15.73 8.68 27.64
CA LEU A 108 17.00 8.48 28.33
C LEU A 108 16.80 7.60 29.58
N GLU A 109 17.89 7.05 30.10
CA GLU A 109 17.88 6.23 31.32
C GLU A 109 17.47 7.01 32.58
N SER A 110 17.72 8.33 32.58
CA SER A 110 17.34 9.24 33.66
C SER A 110 15.85 9.55 33.71
N TYR A 111 15.04 8.99 32.80
CA TYR A 111 13.61 9.27 32.73
C TYR A 111 12.83 8.17 33.45
N ASN A 112 11.96 8.56 34.38
CA ASN A 112 11.01 7.65 35.00
C ASN A 112 9.73 7.61 34.16
N HIS A 113 9.50 6.49 33.45
CA HIS A 113 8.44 6.39 32.44
C HIS A 113 7.19 5.72 32.99
N THR A 114 6.05 6.38 32.77
CA THR A 114 4.71 5.84 32.97
C THR A 114 3.96 5.87 31.64
N ALA A 115 3.36 4.75 31.24
CA ALA A 115 2.48 4.68 30.08
C ALA A 115 1.01 4.65 30.53
N LEU A 116 0.08 5.15 29.73
CA LEU A 116 -1.35 4.95 29.94
C LEU A 116 -2.01 4.75 28.58
N ASP A 117 -2.83 3.72 28.43
CA ASP A 117 -3.69 3.55 27.26
C ASP A 117 -5.09 3.15 27.72
N LYS A 118 -6.09 3.59 26.97
CA LYS A 118 -7.49 3.20 27.18
C LYS A 118 -7.74 1.74 26.79
N LYS A 119 -6.95 1.21 25.86
CA LYS A 119 -7.13 -0.13 25.30
C LYS A 119 -6.28 -1.14 26.05
N GLU A 120 -6.92 -2.03 26.80
CA GLU A 120 -6.24 -3.08 27.57
C GLU A 120 -5.34 -3.99 26.71
N ASN A 121 -5.72 -4.21 25.44
CA ASN A 121 -4.94 -5.03 24.51
C ASN A 121 -3.57 -4.42 24.14
N MET A 122 -3.32 -3.15 24.46
CA MET A 122 -2.03 -2.51 24.23
C MET A 122 -1.01 -2.83 25.32
N LYS A 123 -1.44 -3.28 26.51
CA LYS A 123 -0.55 -3.69 27.61
C LYS A 123 0.45 -4.78 27.20
N PRO A 124 0.05 -5.93 26.64
CA PRO A 124 1.02 -6.94 26.21
C PRO A 124 1.94 -6.45 25.08
N TYR A 125 1.43 -5.60 24.18
CA TYR A 125 2.25 -4.98 23.13
C TYR A 125 3.33 -4.06 23.73
N PHE A 126 2.95 -3.20 24.67
CA PHE A 126 3.86 -2.30 25.37
C PHE A 126 4.95 -3.09 26.11
N LEU A 127 4.54 -4.05 26.95
CA LEU A 127 5.47 -4.86 27.74
C LEU A 127 6.45 -5.66 26.86
N LYS A 128 5.99 -6.18 25.72
CA LYS A 128 6.87 -6.87 24.76
C LYS A 128 7.94 -5.95 24.18
N ASN A 129 7.59 -4.69 23.93
CA ASN A 129 8.55 -3.70 23.44
C ASN A 129 9.46 -3.18 24.55
N LEU A 130 8.95 -2.96 25.76
CA LEU A 130 9.74 -2.54 26.93
C LEU A 130 10.90 -3.51 27.20
N LYS A 131 10.70 -4.82 27.02
CA LYS A 131 11.77 -5.82 27.13
C LYS A 131 12.96 -5.58 26.19
N ARG A 132 12.78 -4.84 25.10
CA ARG A 132 13.87 -4.48 24.16
C ARG A 132 14.65 -3.25 24.60
N PHE A 133 14.11 -2.48 25.55
CA PHE A 133 14.65 -1.21 26.03
C PHE A 133 14.77 -1.28 27.55
N THR A 134 15.64 -2.17 28.03
CA THR A 134 15.86 -2.43 29.47
C THR A 134 16.45 -1.24 30.22
N HIS A 135 16.93 -0.24 29.48
CA HIS A 135 17.51 0.98 30.01
C HIS A 135 16.45 1.97 30.52
N ILE A 136 15.15 1.71 30.27
CA ILE A 136 14.05 2.58 30.65
C ILE A 136 13.39 2.02 31.91
N PRO A 137 13.47 2.74 33.04
CA PRO A 137 12.70 2.37 34.22
C PRO A 137 11.22 2.63 33.97
N TYR A 138 10.39 1.60 34.19
CA TYR A 138 8.94 1.66 34.05
C TYR A 138 8.31 1.50 35.42
N THR A 139 7.63 2.56 35.88
CA THR A 139 7.01 2.62 37.22
C THR A 139 5.59 2.08 37.26
N GLY A 140 5.05 1.68 36.12
CA GLY A 140 3.70 1.13 36.01
C GLY A 140 2.70 2.12 35.44
N GLY A 141 1.78 1.61 34.63
CA GLY A 141 0.72 2.35 33.97
C GLY A 141 0.34 1.68 32.65
N LEU A 142 -0.97 1.51 32.43
CA LEU A 142 -1.69 0.44 31.73
C LEU A 142 -2.25 -0.62 32.68
#